data_AF-A0A526YNZ2-F1
#
_entry.id   AF-A0A526YNZ2-F1
#
_cell.length_a   1.000
_cell.length_b   1.000
_cell.length_c   1.000
_cell.angle_alpha   90.00
_cell.angle_beta   90.00
_cell.angle_gamma   90.00
#
_symmetry.space_group_name_H-M   'P 1'
#
loop_
_entity.id
_entity.type
_entity.pdbx_description
1 polymer ?
#
loop_
_entity_poly.entity_id
_entity_poly.type
_entity_poly.pdbx_seq_one_letter_code
_entity_poly.pdbx_strand_id
1 'polypeptide(L)' 'MRVSRIQAAENRETVINVASRLFRERGFDGIGLKDLMQAAGLTQGAFYKQFASKDDLAVQASRRAME' A
#
# COMPACT_ATOMS: atom_id res chain seq x y z
N MET A 1 -12.96 17.19 0.17
CA MET A 1 -13.65 16.29 -0.78
C MET A 1 -13.58 14.86 -0.25
N ARG A 2 -14.69 14.11 -0.25
CA ARG A 2 -14.70 12.68 0.11
C ARG A 2 -14.37 11.87 -1.14
N VAL A 3 -13.37 11.00 -1.05
CA VAL A 3 -13.01 10.07 -2.12
C VAL A 3 -14.18 9.13 -2.36
N SER A 4 -14.54 8.86 -3.62
CA SER A 4 -15.61 7.90 -3.93
C SER A 4 -15.20 6.49 -3.46
N ARG A 5 -16.18 5.60 -3.25
CA ARG A 5 -15.88 4.21 -2.88
C ARG A 5 -15.05 3.50 -3.96
N ILE A 6 -15.31 3.83 -5.22
CA ILE A 6 -14.57 3.30 -6.38
C ILE A 6 -13.11 3.76 -6.32
N GLN A 7 -12.89 5.07 -6.19
CA GLN A 7 -11.53 5.63 -6.11
C GLN A 7 -10.77 5.13 -4.88
N ALA A 8 -11.45 4.89 -3.75
CA ALA A 8 -10.82 4.29 -2.58
C ALA A 8 -10.33 2.87 -2.86
N ALA A 9 -11.12 2.05 -3.57
CA ALA A 9 -10.71 0.70 -3.97
C ALA A 9 -9.54 0.72 -4.96
N GLU A 10 -9.56 1.62 -5.95
CA GLU A 10 -8.43 1.79 -6.89
C GLU A 10 -7.14 2.22 -6.19
N ASN A 11 -7.26 3.14 -5.23
CA ASN A 11 -6.13 3.57 -4.40
C ASN A 11 -5.59 2.41 -3.56
N ARG A 12 -6.48 1.58 -3.00
CA ARG A 12 -6.08 0.39 -2.23
C ARG A 12 -5.28 -0.58 -3.11
N GLU A 13 -5.77 -0.89 -4.30
CA GLU A 13 -5.07 -1.77 -5.25
C GLU A 13 -3.71 -1.20 -5.67
N THR A 14 -3.65 0.11 -5.91
CA THR A 14 -2.40 0.81 -6.23
C THR A 14 -1.37 0.64 -5.12
N VAL A 15 -1.78 0.83 -3.85
CA VAL A 15 -0.89 0.64 -2.69
C VAL A 15 -0.41 -0.80 -2.58
N ILE A 16 -1.29 -1.79 -2.77
CA ILE A 16 -0.92 -3.22 -2.71
C ILE A 16 0.11 -3.56 -3.80
N ASN A 17 -0.10 -3.09 -5.03
CA ASN A 17 0.83 -3.33 -6.14
C ASN A 17 2.20 -2.70 -5.90
N VAL A 18 2.23 -1.45 -5.45
CA VAL A 18 3.47 -0.74 -5.13
C VAL A 18 4.20 -1.38 -3.95
N ALA A 19 3.47 -1.73 -2.90
CA ALA A 19 4.01 -2.42 -1.73
C ALA A 19 4.61 -3.78 -2.10
N SER A 20 3.91 -4.56 -2.94
CA SER A 20 4.36 -5.88 -3.41
C SER A 20 5.72 -5.78 -4.09
N ARG A 21 5.89 -4.78 -4.97
CA ARG A 21 7.17 -4.50 -5.62
C ARG A 21 8.24 -4.05 -4.63
N LEU A 22 7.95 -3.06 -3.79
CA LEU A 22 8.94 -2.46 -2.91
C LEU A 22 9.40 -3.40 -1.79
N PHE A 23 8.52 -4.26 -1.27
CA PHE A 23 8.90 -5.28 -0.31
C PHE A 23 9.84 -6.33 -0.92
N ARG A 24 9.69 -6.68 -2.22
CA ARG A 24 10.67 -7.55 -2.91
C ARG A 24 12.00 -6.86 -3.14
N GLU A 25 11.99 -5.58 -3.51
CA GLU A 25 13.20 -4.83 -3.84
C GLU A 25 14.02 -4.44 -2.60
N ARG A 26 13.36 -4.11 -1.49
CA ARG A 26 14.00 -3.49 -0.31
C ARG A 26 13.82 -4.28 0.98
N GLY A 27 13.02 -5.35 0.95
CA GLY A 27 12.58 -6.04 2.16
C GLY A 27 11.48 -5.27 2.90
N PHE A 28 10.81 -5.95 3.83
CA PHE A 28 9.75 -5.34 4.64
C PHE A 28 10.28 -4.19 5.50
N ASP A 29 11.39 -4.38 6.20
CA ASP A 29 11.97 -3.36 7.10
C ASP A 29 12.70 -2.24 6.35
N GLY A 30 13.13 -2.49 5.12
CA GLY A 30 13.88 -1.52 4.30
C GLY A 30 13.03 -0.43 3.64
N ILE A 31 11.72 -0.39 3.90
CA ILE A 31 10.84 0.70 3.43
C ILE A 31 9.89 1.20 4.52
N GLY A 32 9.87 2.51 4.72
CA GLY A 32 8.92 3.18 5.62
C GLY A 32 7.55 3.35 4.99
N LEU A 33 6.53 3.51 5.83
CA LEU A 33 5.15 3.75 5.35
C LEU A 33 5.04 5.04 4.51
N LYS A 34 5.75 6.09 4.91
CA LYS A 34 5.76 7.37 4.21
C LYS A 34 6.25 7.23 2.78
N ASP A 35 7.41 6.58 2.60
CA ASP A 35 8.04 6.41 1.28
C ASP A 35 7.23 5.47 0.40
N LEU A 36 6.63 4.43 0.99
CA LEU A 36 5.71 3.53 0.30
C LEU A 36 4.50 4.28 -0.25
N MET A 37 3.86 5.10 0.59
CA MET A 37 2.68 5.88 0.19
C MET A 37 3.04 6.95 -0.84
N GLN A 38 4.20 7.59 -0.70
CA GLN A 38 4.72 8.52 -1.70
C GLN A 38 4.94 7.82 -3.05
N ALA A 39 5.53 6.62 -3.06
CA ALA A 39 5.70 5.82 -4.27
C ALA A 39 4.36 5.40 -4.90
N ALA A 40 3.31 5.24 -4.09
CA ALA A 40 1.94 5.00 -4.54
C ALA A 40 1.21 6.28 -4.99
N GLY A 41 1.85 7.47 -4.93
CA GLY A 41 1.22 8.74 -5.30
C GLY A 41 0.15 9.20 -4.31
N LEU A 42 0.17 8.69 -3.07
CA LEU A 42 -0.86 8.91 -2.07
C LEU A 42 -0.29 9.51 -0.78
N THR A 43 -1.14 10.18 -0.02
CA THR A 43 -0.74 10.71 1.29
C THR A 43 -0.66 9.58 2.31
N GLN A 44 0.22 9.71 3.30
CA GLN A 44 0.29 8.76 4.42
C GLN A 44 -1.05 8.67 5.18
N GLY A 45 -1.83 9.76 5.25
CA GLY A 45 -3.17 9.75 5.86
C GLY A 45 -4.18 8.87 5.12
N ALA A 46 -3.99 8.63 3.82
CA ALA A 46 -4.84 7.71 3.05
C ALA A 46 -4.64 6.25 3.48
N PHE A 47 -3.45 5.91 3.98
CA PHE A 47 -3.12 4.55 4.42
C PHE A 47 -4.06 4.09 5.54
N TYR A 48 -4.18 4.88 6.60
CA TYR A 48 -4.97 4.53 7.79
C TYR A 48 -6.49 4.43 7.51
N LYS A 49 -6.95 4.87 6.32
CA LYS A 49 -8.33 4.67 5.88
C LYS A 49 -8.55 3.34 5.15
N GLN A 50 -7.48 2.68 4.72
CA GLN A 50 -7.53 1.51 3.83
C GLN A 50 -6.90 0.28 4.47
N PHE A 51 -5.87 0.44 5.31
CA PHE A 51 -5.10 -0.64 5.90
C PHE A 51 -5.02 -0.48 7.42
N ALA A 52 -5.03 -1.61 8.13
CA ALA A 52 -4.97 -1.61 9.58
C ALA A 52 -3.53 -1.36 10.08
N SER A 53 -2.54 -1.92 9.38
CA SER A 53 -1.12 -1.80 9.72
C SER A 53 -0.24 -2.09 8.51
N LYS A 54 1.06 -1.78 8.62
CA LYS A 54 2.03 -2.10 7.57
C LYS A 54 2.14 -3.62 7.36
N ASP A 55 2.01 -4.39 8.43
CA ASP A 55 1.95 -5.85 8.41
C ASP A 55 0.73 -6.36 7.63
N ASP A 56 -0.46 -5.79 7.84
CA ASP A 56 -1.68 -6.11 7.06
C ASP A 56 -1.45 -5.85 5.56
N LEU A 57 -0.84 -4.71 5.23
CA LEU A 57 -0.44 -4.42 3.85
C LEU A 57 0.58 -5.44 3.33
N ALA A 58 1.56 -5.86 4.13
CA ALA A 58 2.55 -6.84 3.70
C ALA A 58 1.96 -8.21 3.43
N VAL A 59 1.00 -8.67 4.23
CA VAL A 59 0.28 -9.92 3.97
C VAL A 59 -0.46 -9.85 2.62
N GLN A 60 -1.21 -8.76 2.38
CA GLN A 60 -1.94 -8.57 1.13
C GLN A 60 -0.99 -8.45 -0.08
N ALA A 61 0.08 -7.67 0.05
CA ALA A 61 1.09 -7.47 -0.98
C ALA A 61 1.89 -8.74 -1.31
N SER A 62 2.17 -9.57 -0.31
CA SER A 62 2.82 -10.87 -0.47
C SER A 62 1.91 -11.84 -1.19
N ARG A 63 0.61 -11.87 -0.83
CA ARG A 63 -0.38 -12.67 -1.55
C ARG A 63 -0.46 -12.28 -3.03
N ARG A 64 -0.51 -10.98 -3.33
CA ARG A 64 -0.48 -10.45 -4.71
C ARG A 64 0.78 -10.84 -5.48
N ALA A 65 1.92 -11.01 -4.81
CA ALA A 65 3.16 -11.41 -5.46
C ALA A 65 3.20 -12.88 -5.89
N MET A 66 2.30 -13.71 -5.33
CA MET A 66 2.22 -15.15 -5.57
C MET A 66 1.10 -15.53 -6.56
N GLU A 67 0.27 -14.56 -6.96
CA GLU A 67 -0.72 -14.67 -8.04
C GLU A 67 -0.05 -14.42 -9.40
#